data_AF-A0A561BV56-F1
#
_entry.id   AF-A0A561BV56-F1
#
_cell.length_a   1.000
_cell.length_b   1.000
_cell.length_c   1.000
_cell.angle_alpha   90.00
_cell.angle_beta   90.00
_cell.angle_gamma   90.00
#
_symmetry.space_group_name_H-M   'P 1'
#
loop_
_entity.id
_entity.type
_entity.pdbx_description
1 polymer ?
#
loop_
_entity_poly.entity_id
_entity_poly.type
_entity_poly.pdbx_seq_one_letter_code
_entity_poly.pdbx_strand_id
1 'polypeptide(L)'
;MVLQFDGGLEFDADLYEVRRDGTSVPLEPQAFDVLAYLVAHRDRVVAKEELMDAVWGGRFVSETAVSTRIKQIRRAIGDDGHSQRIIRTVHGRGYRFVAAPGALESSPAPSLRSPIRYTVSDGLHIAYQVTGGGDLDLVLVSGFVSHLELDWADPRHAHFLDRLGSFGRLIRFDKRGTGMSDRPIGLPDLETRMHDVLAVMDAAGSRQAVLVGYSEGGPMSILFAAAHPERVSALVLYGCYAKRTWAEDYPWAQTPEERSTYTDKLVTEWDWEADLRMRCPSADPPMQRWWAQRMRAAATPTTVRALLDMNSLVDVRDALSAVRVPTLVVHRDGDALTRTEEAAYLAERIQGAELVLLPGDDHFVSGNPDQILDAIEPFLADLAGRGDPELSLAAIAVPAGPGAAGLADGLASAGGRLRTDPGGRSVVLFDGPATAVRAGLAQLSGAVRLGVAIGEVPRHGDQVAETGVRLASDLADQAPPGAVWVSSAVRDLLAGSGVVLEVAPEYGGNGSPAAYRAVGAS
;
A
#
# COMPACT_ATOMS: atom_id res chain seq x y z
N MET A 1 19.81 -19.21 -1.08
CA MET A 1 20.69 -18.03 -0.98
C MET A 1 21.73 -18.17 -2.06
N VAL A 2 21.71 -17.30 -3.08
CA VAL A 2 22.68 -17.31 -4.18
C VAL A 2 23.93 -16.54 -3.74
N LEU A 3 25.10 -17.18 -3.80
CA LEU A 3 26.40 -16.57 -3.53
C LEU A 3 27.21 -16.49 -4.82
N GLN A 4 27.68 -15.29 -5.18
CA GLN A 4 28.56 -15.07 -6.33
C GLN A 4 30.01 -14.88 -5.90
N PHE A 5 30.93 -15.47 -6.65
CA PHE A 5 32.37 -15.45 -6.42
C PHE A 5 33.12 -15.05 -7.70
N ASP A 6 34.32 -14.49 -7.53
CA ASP A 6 35.17 -14.09 -8.66
C ASP A 6 35.37 -15.23 -9.67
N GLY A 7 35.51 -14.85 -10.94
CA GLY A 7 35.63 -15.81 -12.04
C GLY A 7 34.31 -16.43 -12.49
N GLY A 8 33.19 -15.73 -12.23
CA GLY A 8 31.85 -16.03 -12.73
C GLY A 8 31.15 -17.18 -12.02
N LEU A 9 31.60 -17.56 -10.82
CA LEU A 9 31.04 -18.70 -10.08
C LEU A 9 29.83 -18.25 -9.26
N GLU A 10 28.71 -18.95 -9.41
CA GLU A 10 27.50 -18.76 -8.61
C GLU A 10 27.14 -20.06 -7.89
N PHE A 11 26.71 -19.95 -6.64
CA PHE A 11 26.34 -21.07 -5.81
C PHE A 11 24.98 -20.81 -5.17
N ASP A 12 23.98 -21.63 -5.49
CA ASP A 12 22.66 -21.59 -4.87
C ASP A 12 22.42 -22.83 -4.02
N ALA A 13 22.47 -22.65 -2.71
CA ALA A 13 22.23 -23.72 -1.74
C ALA A 13 20.79 -24.25 -1.77
N ASP A 14 19.82 -23.40 -2.08
CA ASP A 14 18.39 -23.74 -1.96
C ASP A 14 17.93 -24.52 -3.20
N LEU A 15 18.46 -24.15 -4.37
CA LEU A 15 18.17 -24.81 -5.64
C LEU A 15 19.10 -25.99 -5.95
N TYR A 16 20.09 -26.28 -5.11
CA TYR A 16 21.13 -27.29 -5.38
C TYR A 16 21.86 -27.04 -6.71
N GLU A 17 22.09 -25.78 -7.06
CA GLU A 17 22.68 -25.39 -8.34
C GLU A 17 24.03 -24.67 -8.17
N VAL A 18 24.95 -24.99 -9.08
CA VAL A 18 26.20 -24.25 -9.25
C VAL A 18 26.23 -23.77 -10.68
N ARG A 19 26.48 -22.47 -10.89
CA ARG A 19 26.63 -21.90 -12.22
C ARG A 19 28.02 -21.32 -12.39
N ARG A 20 28.51 -21.34 -13.61
CA ARG A 20 29.73 -20.65 -14.01
C ARG A 20 29.45 -19.85 -15.27
N ASP A 21 29.74 -18.56 -15.20
CA ASP A 21 29.51 -17.61 -16.29
C ASP A 21 28.05 -17.73 -16.81
N GLY A 22 27.09 -17.82 -15.87
CA GLY A 22 25.65 -17.99 -16.13
C GLY A 22 25.21 -19.40 -16.57
N THR A 23 26.14 -20.34 -16.77
CA THR A 23 25.84 -21.70 -17.24
C THR A 23 25.81 -22.70 -16.07
N SER A 24 24.76 -23.51 -15.96
CA SER A 24 24.68 -24.56 -14.94
C SER A 24 25.79 -25.60 -15.10
N VAL A 25 26.49 -25.87 -14.01
CA VAL A 25 27.59 -26.83 -13.91
C VAL A 25 27.10 -28.02 -13.07
N PRO A 26 26.91 -29.19 -13.68
CA PRO A 26 26.42 -30.34 -12.95
C PRO A 26 27.46 -30.85 -11.95
N LEU A 27 27.04 -31.03 -10.70
CA LEU A 27 27.80 -31.68 -9.64
C LEU A 27 27.03 -32.89 -9.13
N GLU A 28 27.75 -33.96 -8.79
CA GLU A 28 27.14 -35.06 -8.04
C GLU A 28 26.68 -34.56 -6.67
N PRO A 29 25.60 -35.11 -6.08
CA PRO A 29 25.05 -34.65 -4.80
C PRO A 29 26.10 -34.54 -3.70
N GLN A 30 26.95 -35.56 -3.52
CA GLN A 30 28.02 -35.52 -2.51
C GLN A 30 29.12 -34.49 -2.81
N ALA A 31 29.38 -34.19 -4.08
CA ALA A 31 30.32 -33.14 -4.46
C ALA A 31 29.72 -31.75 -4.18
N PHE A 32 28.42 -31.60 -4.42
CA PHE A 32 27.66 -30.41 -4.06
C PHE A 32 27.69 -30.18 -2.54
N ASP A 33 27.39 -31.21 -1.73
CA ASP A 33 27.37 -31.11 -0.26
C ASP A 33 28.73 -30.70 0.31
N VAL A 34 29.83 -31.25 -0.22
CA VAL A 34 31.20 -30.83 0.16
C VAL A 34 31.44 -29.36 -0.19
N LEU A 35 31.03 -28.91 -1.37
CA LEU A 35 31.18 -27.52 -1.77
C LEU A 35 30.34 -26.58 -0.90
N ALA A 36 29.07 -26.94 -0.65
CA ALA A 36 28.15 -26.21 0.22
C ALA A 36 28.74 -26.02 1.62
N TYR A 37 29.29 -27.10 2.18
CA TYR A 37 29.90 -27.06 3.50
C TYR A 37 31.13 -26.15 3.55
N LEU A 38 31.98 -26.18 2.52
CA LEU A 38 33.15 -25.31 2.42
C LEU A 38 32.77 -23.83 2.22
N VAL A 39 31.72 -23.54 1.47
CA VAL A 39 31.22 -22.18 1.24
C VAL A 39 30.61 -21.59 2.51
N ALA A 40 29.85 -22.40 3.26
CA ALA A 40 29.28 -22.02 4.55
C ALA A 40 30.35 -21.68 5.60
N HIS A 41 31.51 -22.35 5.54
CA HIS A 41 32.64 -22.18 6.48
C HIS A 41 33.87 -21.52 5.84
N ARG A 42 33.67 -20.67 4.83
CA ARG A 42 34.73 -20.04 4.02
C ARG A 42 35.70 -19.16 4.83
N ASP A 43 35.31 -18.72 6.01
CA ASP A 43 36.11 -17.91 6.93
C ASP A 43 37.29 -18.69 7.54
N ARG A 44 37.23 -20.03 7.58
CA ARG A 44 38.23 -20.88 8.23
C ARG A 44 38.69 -22.05 7.37
N VAL A 45 39.68 -22.79 7.87
CA VAL A 45 40.07 -24.09 7.30
C VAL A 45 39.13 -25.16 7.86
N VAL A 46 38.63 -26.02 6.99
CA VAL A 46 37.77 -27.16 7.34
C VAL A 46 38.61 -28.44 7.27
N ALA A 47 38.61 -29.21 8.36
CA ALA A 47 39.38 -30.45 8.46
C ALA A 47 38.80 -31.56 7.55
N LYS A 48 39.64 -32.53 7.16
CA LYS A 48 39.15 -33.65 6.33
C LYS A 48 38.17 -34.52 7.10
N GLU A 49 38.47 -34.77 8.37
CA GLU A 49 37.64 -35.50 9.31
C GLU A 49 36.28 -34.84 9.46
N GLU A 50 36.27 -33.51 9.61
CA GLU A 50 35.05 -32.71 9.68
C GLU A 50 34.19 -32.84 8.41
N LEU A 51 34.81 -32.78 7.22
CA LEU A 51 34.09 -33.01 5.96
C LEU A 51 33.54 -34.43 5.85
N MET A 52 34.30 -35.44 6.32
CA MET A 52 33.85 -36.83 6.34
C MET A 52 32.62 -36.98 7.25
N ASP A 53 32.66 -36.42 8.45
CA ASP A 53 31.55 -36.50 9.40
C ASP A 53 30.33 -35.74 8.91
N ALA A 54 30.51 -34.52 8.42
CA ALA A 54 29.42 -33.64 8.01
C ALA A 54 28.68 -34.12 6.75
N VAL A 55 29.40 -34.65 5.76
CA VAL A 55 28.80 -35.01 4.46
C VAL A 55 28.46 -36.50 4.37
N TRP A 56 29.19 -37.39 5.06
CA TRP A 56 28.96 -38.84 4.99
C TRP A 56 28.25 -39.44 6.20
N GLY A 57 27.92 -38.63 7.22
CA GLY A 57 26.93 -38.98 8.25
C GLY A 57 27.21 -40.31 8.97
N GLY A 58 28.45 -40.55 9.41
CA GLY A 58 28.86 -41.75 10.15
C GLY A 58 29.23 -42.96 9.30
N ARG A 59 29.23 -42.87 7.96
CA ARG A 59 29.82 -43.90 7.09
C ARG A 59 31.35 -43.79 7.14
N PHE A 60 32.04 -44.91 7.40
CA PHE A 60 33.50 -44.97 7.33
C PHE A 60 33.98 -44.75 5.89
N VAL A 61 34.42 -43.53 5.59
CA VAL A 61 35.05 -43.17 4.32
C VAL A 61 36.52 -42.81 4.56
N SER A 62 37.36 -43.07 3.56
CA SER A 62 38.77 -42.68 3.62
C SER A 62 38.95 -41.23 3.17
N GLU A 63 40.07 -40.60 3.56
CA GLU A 63 40.44 -39.27 3.04
C GLU A 63 40.48 -39.20 1.50
N THR A 64 40.70 -40.34 0.84
CA THR A 64 40.66 -40.47 -0.62
C THR A 64 39.29 -40.07 -1.17
N ALA A 65 38.19 -40.36 -0.46
CA ALA A 65 36.84 -39.96 -0.86
C ALA A 65 36.69 -38.42 -0.88
N VAL A 66 37.15 -37.74 0.18
CA VAL A 66 37.16 -36.28 0.25
C VAL A 66 38.01 -35.70 -0.88
N SER A 67 39.24 -36.20 -1.06
CA SER A 67 40.14 -35.71 -2.12
C SER A 67 39.57 -35.93 -3.54
N THR A 68 38.82 -37.01 -3.76
CA THR A 68 38.15 -37.30 -5.04
C THR A 68 37.05 -36.28 -5.30
N ARG A 69 36.22 -35.95 -4.30
CA ARG A 69 35.18 -34.93 -4.43
C ARG A 69 35.76 -33.54 -4.63
N ILE A 70 36.82 -33.18 -3.91
CA ILE A 70 37.54 -31.91 -4.14
C ILE A 70 38.09 -31.83 -5.57
N LYS A 71 38.62 -32.93 -6.12
CA LYS A 71 39.11 -32.96 -7.50
C LYS A 71 37.98 -32.79 -8.52
N GLN A 72 36.83 -33.42 -8.28
CA GLN A 72 35.63 -33.27 -9.10
C GLN A 72 35.09 -31.84 -9.07
N ILE A 73 34.96 -31.28 -7.86
CA ILE A 73 34.50 -29.90 -7.65
C ILE A 73 35.41 -28.94 -8.40
N ARG A 74 36.73 -29.00 -8.15
CA ARG A 74 37.71 -28.14 -8.83
C ARG A 74 37.55 -28.19 -10.35
N ARG A 75 37.47 -29.39 -10.94
CA ARG A 75 37.28 -29.53 -12.38
C ARG A 75 35.97 -28.88 -12.86
N ALA A 76 34.87 -29.10 -12.14
CA ALA A 76 33.56 -28.57 -12.49
C ALA A 76 33.54 -27.04 -12.44
N ILE A 77 34.08 -26.45 -11.37
CA ILE A 77 34.13 -25.01 -11.16
C ILE A 77 35.37 -24.36 -11.81
N GLY A 78 36.08 -25.07 -12.69
CA GLY A 78 37.30 -24.65 -13.38
C GLY A 78 38.40 -24.05 -12.49
N ASP A 79 38.60 -24.67 -11.34
CA ASP A 79 39.79 -24.59 -10.49
C ASP A 79 40.65 -25.85 -10.68
N ASP A 80 41.87 -25.85 -10.18
CA ASP A 80 42.74 -27.02 -10.26
C ASP A 80 43.69 -27.13 -9.06
N GLY A 81 44.37 -28.28 -8.95
CA GLY A 81 45.28 -28.56 -7.84
C GLY A 81 46.56 -27.73 -7.83
N HIS A 82 46.85 -26.99 -8.90
CA HIS A 82 48.02 -26.14 -9.03
C HIS A 82 47.68 -24.66 -8.75
N SER A 83 46.64 -24.11 -9.39
CA SER A 83 46.22 -22.72 -9.24
C SER A 83 45.49 -22.47 -7.93
N GLN A 84 44.67 -23.42 -7.48
CA GLN A 84 43.92 -23.39 -6.21
C GLN A 84 43.30 -22.02 -5.90
N ARG A 85 42.63 -21.43 -6.88
CA ARG A 85 42.08 -20.06 -6.81
C ARG A 85 40.76 -20.02 -6.06
N ILE A 86 40.05 -21.15 -5.99
CA ILE A 86 38.72 -21.23 -5.37
C ILE A 86 38.75 -22.12 -4.13
N ILE A 87 39.35 -23.29 -4.22
CA ILE A 87 39.54 -24.18 -3.07
C ILE A 87 41.03 -24.36 -2.84
N ARG A 88 41.53 -23.87 -1.71
CA ARG A 88 42.93 -24.03 -1.29
C ARG A 88 43.09 -25.25 -0.39
N THR A 89 44.09 -26.07 -0.68
CA THR A 89 44.52 -27.18 0.17
C THR A 89 45.53 -26.66 1.18
N VAL A 90 45.23 -26.84 2.47
CA VAL A 90 46.15 -26.56 3.56
C VAL A 90 46.76 -27.89 3.99
N HIS A 91 48.01 -28.11 3.58
CA HIS A 91 48.71 -29.39 3.77
C HIS A 91 48.66 -29.86 5.23
N GLY A 92 48.24 -31.11 5.44
CA GLY A 92 48.10 -31.71 6.77
C GLY A 92 46.97 -31.15 7.64
N ARG A 93 46.13 -30.23 7.12
CA ARG A 93 45.06 -29.58 7.89
C ARG A 93 43.68 -29.67 7.26
N GLY A 94 43.56 -29.61 5.93
CA GLY A 94 42.28 -29.71 5.24
C GLY A 94 42.14 -28.76 4.07
N TYR A 95 40.94 -28.20 3.88
CA TYR A 95 40.60 -27.34 2.74
C TYR A 95 39.98 -26.02 3.19
N ARG A 96 40.17 -24.97 2.40
CA ARG A 96 39.56 -23.66 2.61
C ARG A 96 39.00 -23.13 1.31
N PHE A 97 37.78 -22.61 1.35
CA PHE A 97 37.21 -21.85 0.25
C PHE A 97 37.82 -20.44 0.27
N VAL A 98 38.48 -20.04 -0.83
CA VAL A 98 39.31 -18.82 -0.91
C VAL A 98 38.93 -17.90 -2.07
N ALA A 99 37.94 -18.26 -2.89
CA ALA A 99 37.45 -17.33 -3.90
C ALA A 99 36.91 -16.07 -3.20
N ALA A 100 37.35 -14.91 -3.66
CA ALA A 100 36.81 -13.65 -3.18
C ALA A 100 35.34 -13.56 -3.62
N PRO A 101 34.47 -12.95 -2.79
CA PRO A 101 33.13 -12.59 -3.23
C PRO A 101 33.27 -11.83 -4.55
N GLY A 102 32.58 -12.30 -5.58
CA GLY A 102 32.59 -11.65 -6.88
C GLY A 102 32.13 -10.22 -6.67
N ALA A 103 32.69 -9.26 -7.42
CA ALA A 103 32.06 -7.95 -7.53
C ALA A 103 30.60 -8.22 -7.88
N LEU A 104 29.71 -8.02 -6.90
CA LEU A 104 28.30 -7.95 -7.14
C LEU A 104 28.20 -7.03 -8.35
N GLU A 105 27.65 -7.48 -9.48
CA GLU A 105 26.75 -6.56 -10.14
C GLU A 105 25.79 -6.21 -9.04
N SER A 106 26.04 -5.04 -8.48
CA SER A 106 25.30 -4.54 -7.36
C SER A 106 23.85 -4.60 -7.83
N SER A 107 23.08 -5.51 -7.26
CA SER A 107 21.78 -5.09 -6.77
C SER A 107 22.08 -3.77 -6.09
N PRO A 108 21.62 -2.64 -6.68
CA PRO A 108 22.27 -1.35 -6.55
C PRO A 108 22.58 -1.14 -5.08
N ALA A 109 23.85 -0.84 -4.74
CA ALA A 109 24.23 -0.45 -3.38
C ALA A 109 23.09 0.43 -2.87
N PRO A 110 22.42 0.09 -1.75
CA PRO A 110 21.03 0.48 -1.48
C PRO A 110 20.89 1.90 -1.95
N SER A 111 20.24 2.07 -3.12
CA SER A 111 20.21 3.35 -3.84
C SER A 111 19.99 4.38 -2.77
N LEU A 112 20.95 5.28 -2.48
CA LEU A 112 20.99 6.08 -1.24
C LEU A 112 19.56 6.34 -0.78
N ARG A 113 19.05 5.50 0.14
CA ARG A 113 17.59 5.29 0.20
C ARG A 113 17.02 6.65 0.50
N SER A 114 16.07 7.10 -0.34
CA SER A 114 15.52 8.45 -0.19
C SER A 114 15.22 8.66 1.30
N PRO A 115 15.73 9.74 1.90
CA PRO A 115 15.63 9.92 3.33
C PRO A 115 14.16 9.93 3.73
N ILE A 116 13.87 9.37 4.90
CA ILE A 116 12.55 9.50 5.51
C ILE A 116 12.34 10.98 5.83
N ARG A 117 11.20 11.50 5.41
CA ARG A 117 10.78 12.89 5.60
C ARG A 117 9.53 12.92 6.45
N TYR A 118 9.16 14.12 6.87
CA TYR A 118 7.97 14.36 7.66
C TYR A 118 7.12 15.45 7.02
N THR A 119 5.81 15.24 7.05
CA THR A 119 4.81 16.29 6.80
C THR A 119 3.99 16.51 8.07
N VAL A 120 3.17 17.55 8.11
CA VAL A 120 2.29 17.84 9.25
C VAL A 120 0.84 17.63 8.82
N SER A 121 0.10 16.84 9.61
CA SER A 121 -1.32 16.58 9.45
C SER A 121 -1.99 16.71 10.82
N ASP A 122 -2.95 17.62 10.95
CA ASP A 122 -3.62 17.95 12.22
C ASP A 122 -2.66 18.23 13.41
N GLY A 123 -1.50 18.83 13.13
CA GLY A 123 -0.48 19.12 14.14
C GLY A 123 0.41 17.93 14.53
N LEU A 124 0.26 16.77 13.88
CA LEU A 124 1.11 15.59 14.06
C LEU A 124 2.11 15.46 12.90
N HIS A 125 3.32 14.99 13.20
CA HIS A 125 4.29 14.64 12.17
C HIS A 125 4.01 13.26 11.60
N ILE A 126 3.77 13.21 10.30
CA ILE A 126 3.56 11.98 9.54
C ILE A 126 4.83 11.67 8.75
N ALA A 127 5.48 10.56 9.08
CA ALA A 127 6.66 10.07 8.42
C ALA A 127 6.29 9.49 7.04
N TYR A 128 7.03 9.88 6.01
CA TYR A 128 6.87 9.35 4.66
C TYR A 128 8.21 9.15 3.95
N GLN A 129 8.21 8.27 2.95
CA GLN A 129 9.36 7.96 2.12
C GLN A 129 8.93 7.85 0.67
N VAL A 130 9.73 8.39 -0.24
CA VAL A 130 9.49 8.32 -1.69
C VAL A 130 10.63 7.57 -2.36
N THR A 131 10.32 6.44 -2.99
CA THR A 131 11.27 5.59 -3.72
C THR A 131 10.80 5.37 -5.16
N GLY A 132 11.58 4.63 -5.97
CA GLY A 132 11.26 4.41 -7.37
C GLY A 132 11.49 5.65 -8.24
N GLY A 133 10.85 5.69 -9.41
CA GLY A 133 10.97 6.77 -10.38
C GLY A 133 9.90 6.68 -11.47
N GLY A 134 9.97 7.54 -12.48
CA GLY A 134 8.93 7.62 -13.52
C GLY A 134 7.78 8.56 -13.17
N ASP A 135 6.82 8.67 -14.09
CA ASP A 135 5.77 9.71 -14.04
C ASP A 135 4.50 9.26 -13.30
N LEU A 136 4.32 7.95 -13.11
CA LEU A 136 3.18 7.39 -12.38
C LEU A 136 3.43 7.45 -10.87
N ASP A 137 2.61 8.18 -10.13
CA ASP A 137 2.66 8.17 -8.66
C ASP A 137 1.85 6.98 -8.12
N LEU A 138 2.45 6.27 -7.16
CA LEU A 138 1.83 5.16 -6.44
C LEU A 138 1.86 5.48 -4.95
N VAL A 139 0.70 5.54 -4.29
CA VAL A 139 0.65 5.69 -2.83
C VAL A 139 0.30 4.34 -2.21
N LEU A 140 1.25 3.76 -1.47
CA LEU A 140 1.05 2.50 -0.77
C LEU A 140 0.46 2.75 0.62
N VAL A 141 -0.84 2.47 0.76
CA VAL A 141 -1.54 2.47 2.03
C VAL A 141 -1.39 1.07 2.64
N SER A 142 -0.46 0.96 3.58
CA SER A 142 -0.09 -0.32 4.17
C SER A 142 -1.21 -0.89 5.07
N GLY A 143 -1.07 -2.14 5.51
CA GLY A 143 -1.94 -2.75 6.52
C GLY A 143 -1.83 -2.08 7.90
N PHE A 144 -2.39 -2.69 8.95
CA PHE A 144 -2.65 -1.98 10.22
C PHE A 144 -1.41 -1.41 10.94
N VAL A 145 -0.21 -1.95 10.68
CA VAL A 145 1.07 -1.43 11.20
C VAL A 145 2.14 -1.48 10.11
N SER A 146 2.87 -0.38 9.96
CA SER A 146 4.06 -0.25 9.11
C SER A 146 5.25 0.35 9.85
N HIS A 147 6.44 0.24 9.25
CA HIS A 147 7.64 0.92 9.74
C HIS A 147 8.60 1.21 8.58
N LEU A 148 8.67 2.46 8.13
CA LEU A 148 9.39 2.85 6.92
C LEU A 148 10.85 2.37 6.85
N GLU A 149 11.60 2.47 7.95
CA GLU A 149 13.00 2.01 8.01
C GLU A 149 13.14 0.48 8.03
N LEU A 150 12.43 -0.19 8.95
CA LEU A 150 12.55 -1.64 9.15
C LEU A 150 11.89 -2.46 8.02
N ASP A 151 10.98 -1.87 7.26
CA ASP A 151 10.36 -2.52 6.09
C ASP A 151 11.42 -3.02 5.09
N TRP A 152 12.57 -2.35 5.01
CA TRP A 152 13.66 -2.72 4.11
C TRP A 152 14.60 -3.81 4.64
N ALA A 153 14.39 -4.31 5.85
CA ALA A 153 15.32 -5.24 6.51
C ALA A 153 15.09 -6.72 6.13
N ASP A 154 13.88 -7.11 5.72
CA ASP A 154 13.64 -8.43 5.11
C ASP A 154 13.79 -8.35 3.58
N PRO A 155 14.60 -9.22 2.96
CA PRO A 155 14.83 -9.19 1.52
C PRO A 155 13.57 -9.35 0.65
N ARG A 156 12.57 -10.12 1.09
CA ARG A 156 11.34 -10.32 0.31
C ARG A 156 10.44 -9.10 0.38
N HIS A 157 10.34 -8.47 1.56
CA HIS A 157 9.60 -7.22 1.67
C HIS A 157 10.30 -6.08 0.93
N ALA A 158 11.63 -5.98 1.00
CA ALA A 158 12.40 -5.05 0.19
C ALA A 158 12.14 -5.27 -1.31
N HIS A 159 12.17 -6.53 -1.78
CA HIS A 159 11.87 -6.88 -3.17
C HIS A 159 10.44 -6.49 -3.59
N PHE A 160 9.44 -6.71 -2.74
CA PHE A 160 8.08 -6.22 -2.98
C PHE A 160 8.05 -4.70 -3.22
N LEU A 161 8.76 -3.94 -2.38
CA LEU A 161 8.81 -2.49 -2.45
C LEU A 161 9.59 -2.00 -3.68
N ASP A 162 10.70 -2.65 -4.00
CA ASP A 162 11.51 -2.34 -5.18
C ASP A 162 10.75 -2.65 -6.48
N ARG A 163 10.08 -3.81 -6.56
CA ARG A 163 9.25 -4.18 -7.73
C ARG A 163 8.05 -3.25 -7.88
N LEU A 164 7.32 -2.96 -6.80
CA LEU A 164 6.21 -2.01 -6.87
C LEU A 164 6.70 -0.61 -7.29
N GLY A 165 7.84 -0.16 -6.77
CA GLY A 165 8.49 1.09 -7.16
C GLY A 165 9.15 1.08 -8.55
N SER A 166 9.17 -0.06 -9.24
CA SER A 166 9.59 -0.13 -10.64
C SER A 166 8.50 0.30 -11.61
N PHE A 167 7.22 0.27 -11.18
CA PHE A 167 6.09 0.75 -11.96
C PHE A 167 5.93 2.28 -11.93
N GLY A 168 6.57 2.96 -10.96
CA GLY A 168 6.36 4.38 -10.75
C GLY A 168 7.06 4.94 -9.50
N ARG A 169 6.79 6.21 -9.21
CA ARG A 169 7.24 6.88 -7.99
C ARG A 169 6.40 6.40 -6.81
N LEU A 170 6.98 5.54 -5.99
CA LEU A 170 6.34 4.91 -4.84
C LEU A 170 6.43 5.80 -3.60
N ILE A 171 5.29 6.28 -3.14
CA ILE A 171 5.08 7.11 -1.95
C ILE A 171 4.53 6.22 -0.84
N ARG A 172 5.27 6.13 0.26
CA ARG A 172 4.92 5.32 1.44
C ARG A 172 4.88 6.20 2.66
N PHE A 173 4.07 5.85 3.64
CA PHE A 173 4.01 6.55 4.91
C PHE A 173 3.66 5.61 6.05
N ASP A 174 4.10 5.96 7.25
CA ASP A 174 3.61 5.33 8.47
C ASP A 174 2.37 6.09 8.93
N LYS A 175 1.25 5.39 9.10
CA LYS A 175 0.01 6.00 9.60
C LYS A 175 0.24 6.58 10.99
N ARG A 176 -0.45 7.68 11.33
CA ARG A 176 -0.42 8.25 12.68
C ARG A 176 -0.62 7.15 13.73
N GLY A 177 0.19 7.18 14.78
CA GLY A 177 0.22 6.12 15.80
C GLY A 177 1.14 4.94 15.52
N THR A 178 1.65 4.77 14.30
CA THR A 178 2.50 3.62 13.92
C THR A 178 3.87 4.04 13.40
N GLY A 179 4.81 3.09 13.43
CA GLY A 179 6.12 3.23 12.83
C GLY A 179 6.87 4.47 13.34
N MET A 180 7.27 5.31 12.39
CA MET A 180 8.06 6.52 12.62
C MET A 180 7.23 7.80 12.75
N SER A 181 5.90 7.73 12.66
CA SER A 181 4.99 8.86 12.82
C SER A 181 4.64 9.16 14.28
N ASP A 182 4.18 10.38 14.54
CA ASP A 182 3.74 10.79 15.87
C ASP A 182 2.56 9.93 16.37
N ARG A 183 2.49 9.75 17.70
CA ARG A 183 1.48 8.92 18.36
C ARG A 183 0.46 9.80 19.08
N PRO A 184 -0.77 9.95 18.55
CA PRO A 184 -1.79 10.77 19.19
C PRO A 184 -2.36 10.11 20.45
N ILE A 185 -3.02 10.91 21.28
CA ILE A 185 -3.86 10.42 22.37
C ILE A 185 -5.26 10.15 21.80
N GLY A 186 -5.77 8.93 21.98
CA GLY A 186 -7.10 8.53 21.51
C GLY A 186 -7.10 7.86 20.13
N LEU A 187 -8.29 7.50 19.66
CA LEU A 187 -8.51 6.83 18.38
C LEU A 187 -8.89 7.88 17.32
N PRO A 188 -8.03 8.17 16.32
CA PRO A 188 -8.46 8.96 15.18
C PRO A 188 -9.46 8.12 14.38
N ASP A 189 -10.59 8.71 14.00
CA ASP A 189 -11.51 8.08 13.06
C ASP A 189 -10.89 7.93 11.66
N LEU A 190 -11.56 7.18 10.79
CA LEU A 190 -11.05 6.86 9.46
C LEU A 190 -10.95 8.11 8.57
N GLU A 191 -11.79 9.11 8.82
CA GLU A 191 -11.77 10.40 8.13
C GLU A 191 -10.50 11.20 8.44
N THR A 192 -10.17 11.33 9.71
CA THR A 192 -8.95 11.96 10.19
C THR A 192 -7.71 11.30 9.57
N ARG A 193 -7.77 10.00 9.29
CA ARG A 193 -6.67 9.29 8.62
C ARG A 193 -6.58 9.60 7.11
N MET A 194 -7.67 10.00 6.44
CA MET A 194 -7.61 10.45 5.04
C MET A 194 -6.81 11.74 4.89
N HIS A 195 -6.83 12.62 5.91
CA HIS A 195 -6.00 13.84 5.92
C HIS A 195 -4.50 13.51 5.87
N ASP A 196 -4.06 12.40 6.47
CA ASP A 196 -2.66 11.97 6.40
C ASP A 196 -2.24 11.64 4.97
N VAL A 197 -3.11 10.94 4.23
CA VAL A 197 -2.86 10.60 2.83
C VAL A 197 -2.73 11.88 1.99
N LEU A 198 -3.67 12.82 2.14
CA LEU A 198 -3.61 14.12 1.46
C LEU A 198 -2.31 14.88 1.80
N ALA A 199 -1.99 15.01 3.09
CA ALA A 199 -0.81 15.74 3.55
C ALA A 199 0.51 15.12 3.05
N VAL A 200 0.57 13.79 2.96
CA VAL A 200 1.72 13.06 2.41
C VAL A 200 1.81 13.26 0.90
N MET A 201 0.70 13.15 0.19
CA MET A 201 0.66 13.40 -1.26
C MET A 201 1.11 14.83 -1.58
N ASP A 202 0.59 15.82 -0.88
CA ASP A 202 0.96 17.23 -1.06
C ASP A 202 2.45 17.47 -0.77
N ALA A 203 2.97 16.92 0.32
CA ALA A 203 4.39 17.02 0.67
C ALA A 203 5.32 16.31 -0.32
N ALA A 204 4.85 15.23 -0.94
CA ALA A 204 5.56 14.53 -2.01
C ALA A 204 5.44 15.23 -3.38
N GLY A 205 4.58 16.25 -3.50
CA GLY A 205 4.26 16.90 -4.77
C GLY A 205 3.45 16.01 -5.71
N SER A 206 2.65 15.09 -5.16
CA SER A 206 1.78 14.19 -5.90
C SER A 206 0.37 14.79 -6.04
N ARG A 207 0.04 15.23 -7.26
CA ARG A 207 -1.27 15.78 -7.56
C ARG A 207 -2.34 14.68 -7.67
N GLN A 208 -2.00 13.56 -8.28
CA GLN A 208 -2.85 12.39 -8.42
C GLN A 208 -1.98 11.13 -8.37
N ALA A 209 -2.47 10.05 -7.75
CA ALA A 209 -1.75 8.79 -7.68
C ALA A 209 -2.67 7.58 -7.85
N VAL A 210 -2.10 6.42 -8.16
CA VAL A 210 -2.76 5.14 -7.93
C VAL A 210 -2.67 4.84 -6.44
N LEU A 211 -3.80 4.60 -5.79
CA LEU A 211 -3.80 4.11 -4.41
C LEU A 211 -3.66 2.59 -4.41
N VAL A 212 -2.64 2.10 -3.73
CA VAL A 212 -2.42 0.67 -3.51
C VAL A 212 -2.68 0.38 -2.04
N GLY A 213 -3.88 -0.11 -1.75
CA GLY A 213 -4.28 -0.50 -0.39
C GLY A 213 -4.12 -2.00 -0.22
N TYR A 214 -3.43 -2.43 0.85
CA TYR A 214 -3.46 -3.84 1.23
C TYR A 214 -3.96 -4.06 2.65
N SER A 215 -4.73 -5.14 2.86
CA SER A 215 -5.35 -5.45 4.15
C SER A 215 -6.21 -4.29 4.66
N GLU A 216 -5.94 -3.79 5.87
CA GLU A 216 -6.62 -2.62 6.45
C GLU A 216 -6.38 -1.32 5.66
N GLY A 217 -5.35 -1.23 4.82
CA GLY A 217 -5.18 -0.10 3.92
C GLY A 217 -6.27 0.02 2.86
N GLY A 218 -6.98 -1.07 2.57
CA GLY A 218 -8.07 -1.12 1.59
C GLY A 218 -9.24 -0.20 1.92
N PRO A 219 -9.93 -0.39 3.06
CA PRO A 219 -11.04 0.49 3.48
C PRO A 219 -10.71 1.99 3.45
N MET A 220 -9.50 2.36 3.90
CA MET A 220 -9.04 3.75 3.86
C MET A 220 -8.87 4.25 2.41
N SER A 221 -8.33 3.42 1.54
CA SER A 221 -8.15 3.75 0.12
C SER A 221 -9.49 3.84 -0.63
N ILE A 222 -10.47 3.01 -0.27
CA ILE A 222 -11.85 3.07 -0.81
C ILE A 222 -12.51 4.39 -0.45
N LEU A 223 -12.50 4.76 0.84
CA LEU A 223 -13.08 6.03 1.27
C LEU A 223 -12.37 7.22 0.65
N PHE A 224 -11.03 7.17 0.57
CA PHE A 224 -10.27 8.23 -0.07
C PHE A 224 -10.63 8.36 -1.55
N ALA A 225 -10.72 7.24 -2.29
CA ALA A 225 -11.09 7.27 -3.70
C ALA A 225 -12.53 7.74 -3.93
N ALA A 226 -13.45 7.48 -2.98
CA ALA A 226 -14.80 8.02 -3.00
C ALA A 226 -14.82 9.52 -2.67
N ALA A 227 -14.11 9.97 -1.64
CA ALA A 227 -14.13 11.36 -1.18
C ALA A 227 -13.29 12.31 -2.05
N HIS A 228 -12.22 11.79 -2.66
CA HIS A 228 -11.20 12.52 -3.42
C HIS A 228 -10.88 11.86 -4.78
N PRO A 229 -11.88 11.59 -5.65
CA PRO A 229 -11.67 10.93 -6.94
C PRO A 229 -10.70 11.69 -7.87
N GLU A 230 -10.57 13.01 -7.70
CA GLU A 230 -9.62 13.87 -8.41
C GLU A 230 -8.16 13.63 -8.03
N ARG A 231 -7.90 13.12 -6.81
CA ARG A 231 -6.58 12.78 -6.29
C ARG A 231 -6.20 11.32 -6.60
N VAL A 232 -7.12 10.51 -7.11
CA VAL A 232 -6.89 9.09 -7.40
C VAL A 232 -7.00 8.83 -8.90
N SER A 233 -5.99 8.23 -9.51
CA SER A 233 -6.05 7.81 -10.93
C SER A 233 -6.62 6.41 -11.09
N ALA A 234 -6.31 5.53 -10.14
CA ALA A 234 -6.85 4.18 -10.03
C ALA A 234 -6.70 3.65 -8.61
N LEU A 235 -7.41 2.57 -8.30
CA LEU A 235 -7.39 1.90 -7.02
C LEU A 235 -6.95 0.44 -7.19
N VAL A 236 -5.98 -0.01 -6.41
CA VAL A 236 -5.54 -1.41 -6.34
C VAL A 236 -5.75 -1.88 -4.91
N LEU A 237 -6.50 -2.97 -4.73
CA LEU A 237 -6.85 -3.55 -3.43
C LEU A 237 -6.30 -4.97 -3.33
N TYR A 238 -5.40 -5.24 -2.40
CA TYR A 238 -4.89 -6.60 -2.13
C TYR A 238 -5.26 -7.11 -0.74
N GLY A 239 -5.98 -8.24 -0.66
CA GLY A 239 -6.31 -8.84 0.65
C GLY A 239 -7.24 -7.96 1.49
N CYS A 240 -8.10 -7.17 0.85
CA CYS A 240 -8.90 -6.11 1.48
C CYS A 240 -10.34 -6.55 1.77
N TYR A 241 -11.05 -5.76 2.58
CA TYR A 241 -12.43 -6.02 2.99
C TYR A 241 -13.25 -4.72 3.02
N ALA A 242 -14.57 -4.81 2.94
CA ALA A 242 -15.46 -3.64 3.08
C ALA A 242 -15.86 -3.37 4.53
N LYS A 243 -15.94 -4.42 5.35
CA LYS A 243 -16.33 -4.35 6.77
C LYS A 243 -15.50 -5.36 7.56
N ARG A 244 -15.07 -5.00 8.78
CA ARG A 244 -14.20 -5.88 9.58
C ARG A 244 -14.95 -6.85 10.52
N THR A 245 -16.20 -6.56 10.84
CA THR A 245 -17.03 -7.34 11.76
C THR A 245 -18.26 -7.92 11.08
N TRP A 246 -18.67 -9.10 11.52
CA TRP A 246 -19.85 -9.80 11.03
C TRP A 246 -21.11 -8.93 11.05
N ALA A 247 -21.93 -9.06 10.00
CA ALA A 247 -23.30 -8.59 9.95
C ALA A 247 -24.16 -9.61 9.17
N GLU A 248 -25.48 -9.56 9.34
CA GLU A 248 -26.39 -10.47 8.62
C GLU A 248 -26.24 -10.37 7.09
N ASP A 249 -26.00 -9.16 6.59
CA ASP A 249 -25.76 -8.83 5.18
C ASP A 249 -24.26 -8.79 4.80
N TYR A 250 -23.36 -9.16 5.72
CA TYR A 250 -21.93 -9.32 5.51
C TYR A 250 -21.39 -10.48 6.39
N PRO A 251 -21.76 -11.74 6.09
CA PRO A 251 -21.61 -12.84 7.03
C PRO A 251 -20.22 -13.49 7.04
N TRP A 252 -19.27 -12.99 6.24
CA TRP A 252 -17.95 -13.59 6.05
C TRP A 252 -16.89 -13.07 7.03
N ALA A 253 -17.10 -11.86 7.55
CA ALA A 253 -16.21 -11.26 8.56
C ALA A 253 -16.31 -12.00 9.90
N GLN A 254 -15.27 -11.81 10.71
CA GLN A 254 -15.18 -12.33 12.08
C GLN A 254 -16.24 -11.69 12.98
N THR A 255 -16.74 -12.42 13.98
CA THR A 255 -17.64 -11.85 14.98
C THR A 255 -16.91 -10.83 15.87
N PRO A 256 -17.63 -9.89 16.51
CA PRO A 256 -17.04 -8.99 17.50
C PRO A 256 -16.27 -9.73 18.62
N GLU A 257 -16.75 -10.89 19.04
CA GLU A 257 -16.11 -11.72 20.07
C GLU A 257 -14.80 -12.35 19.57
N GLU A 258 -14.77 -12.87 18.34
CA GLU A 258 -13.56 -13.41 17.71
C GLU A 258 -12.49 -12.32 17.56
N ARG A 259 -12.91 -11.12 17.14
CA ARG A 259 -12.05 -9.93 17.04
C ARG A 259 -11.46 -9.54 18.39
N SER A 260 -12.31 -9.43 19.42
CA SER A 260 -11.89 -9.10 20.78
C SER A 260 -10.90 -10.14 21.33
N THR A 261 -11.21 -11.43 21.16
CA THR A 261 -10.32 -12.54 21.57
C THR A 261 -8.96 -12.47 20.89
N TYR A 262 -8.93 -12.18 19.58
CA TYR A 262 -7.69 -12.00 18.83
C TYR A 262 -6.88 -10.81 19.36
N THR A 263 -7.52 -9.66 19.60
CA THR A 263 -6.87 -8.48 20.17
C THR A 263 -6.27 -8.78 21.55
N ASP A 264 -7.05 -9.44 22.43
CA ASP A 264 -6.59 -9.80 23.78
C ASP A 264 -5.42 -10.75 23.75
N LYS A 265 -5.46 -11.76 22.87
CA LYS A 265 -4.35 -12.69 22.67
C LYS A 265 -3.08 -11.97 22.22
N LEU A 266 -3.17 -11.15 21.18
CA LEU A 266 -2.01 -10.40 20.67
C LEU A 266 -1.40 -9.50 21.75
N VAL A 267 -2.24 -8.76 22.47
CA VAL A 267 -1.78 -7.79 23.49
C VAL A 267 -1.20 -8.49 24.72
N THR A 268 -1.74 -9.65 25.10
CA THR A 268 -1.33 -10.39 26.31
C THR A 268 -0.12 -11.27 26.05
N GLU A 269 -0.12 -12.05 24.97
CA GLU A 269 0.98 -12.97 24.65
C GLU A 269 2.15 -12.24 23.97
N TRP A 270 1.86 -11.17 23.22
CA TRP A 270 2.85 -10.35 22.50
C TRP A 270 3.75 -11.17 21.54
N ASP A 271 3.24 -12.30 21.05
CA ASP A 271 3.93 -13.23 20.16
C ASP A 271 3.65 -12.90 18.69
N TRP A 272 4.48 -12.01 18.15
CA TRP A 272 4.41 -11.60 16.76
C TRP A 272 4.92 -12.67 15.77
N GLU A 273 5.72 -13.65 16.21
CA GLU A 273 6.16 -14.73 15.32
C GLU A 273 5.01 -15.71 15.05
N ALA A 274 4.20 -16.01 16.08
CA ALA A 274 2.94 -16.73 15.91
C ALA A 274 1.94 -15.95 15.04
N ASP A 275 1.85 -14.63 15.20
CA ASP A 275 1.02 -13.78 14.34
C ASP A 275 1.45 -13.86 12.87
N LEU A 276 2.76 -13.79 12.56
CA LEU A 276 3.20 -13.95 11.16
C LEU A 276 2.88 -15.34 10.62
N ARG A 277 3.09 -16.41 11.39
CA ARG A 277 2.77 -17.78 10.93
C ARG A 277 1.29 -17.95 10.56
N MET A 278 0.40 -17.23 11.23
CA MET A 278 -1.02 -17.19 10.87
C MET A 278 -1.25 -16.39 9.57
N ARG A 279 -0.58 -15.24 9.43
CA ARG A 279 -0.77 -14.28 8.33
C ARG A 279 -0.07 -14.68 7.04
N CYS A 280 1.02 -15.41 7.14
CA CYS A 280 1.89 -15.80 6.05
C CYS A 280 2.41 -17.20 6.36
N PRO A 281 1.59 -18.25 6.15
CA PRO A 281 2.00 -19.63 6.40
C PRO A 281 3.30 -20.03 5.67
N SER A 282 3.62 -19.39 4.54
CA SER A 282 4.87 -19.63 3.81
C SER A 282 6.12 -18.99 4.45
N ALA A 283 5.95 -18.13 5.46
CA ALA A 283 7.04 -17.37 6.06
C ALA A 283 8.08 -18.28 6.74
N ASP A 284 9.35 -18.09 6.40
CA ASP A 284 10.47 -18.76 7.06
C ASP A 284 10.80 -18.14 8.43
N PRO A 285 11.61 -18.81 9.28
CA PRO A 285 11.95 -18.28 10.59
C PRO A 285 12.66 -16.91 10.58
N PRO A 286 13.56 -16.58 9.63
CA PRO A 286 14.06 -15.21 9.46
C PRO A 286 12.96 -14.15 9.29
N MET A 287 11.97 -14.41 8.43
CA MET A 287 10.84 -13.50 8.22
C MET A 287 10.03 -13.29 9.49
N GLN A 288 9.77 -14.37 10.22
CA GLN A 288 9.00 -14.35 11.47
C GLN A 288 9.70 -13.45 12.49
N ARG A 289 11.01 -13.61 12.67
CA ARG A 289 11.80 -12.74 13.56
C ARG A 289 11.81 -11.28 13.13
N TRP A 290 11.95 -11.02 11.83
CA TRP A 290 11.90 -9.67 11.28
C TRP A 290 10.53 -9.00 11.53
N TRP A 291 9.44 -9.70 11.23
CA TRP A 291 8.08 -9.22 11.49
C TRP A 291 7.90 -8.89 12.97
N ALA A 292 8.36 -9.78 13.84
CA ALA A 292 8.28 -9.57 15.28
C ALA A 292 9.08 -8.36 15.76
N GLN A 293 10.28 -8.13 15.21
CA GLN A 293 11.07 -6.93 15.50
C GLN A 293 10.35 -5.66 15.01
N ARG A 294 9.89 -5.68 13.75
CA ARG A 294 9.16 -4.59 13.11
C ARG A 294 7.92 -4.18 13.91
N MET A 295 7.11 -5.15 14.34
CA MET A 295 5.88 -4.87 15.09
C MET A 295 6.15 -4.24 16.46
N ARG A 296 7.14 -4.76 17.20
CA ARG A 296 7.54 -4.20 18.50
C ARG A 296 8.12 -2.79 18.40
N ALA A 297 8.82 -2.48 17.31
CA ALA A 297 9.36 -1.14 17.07
C ALA A 297 8.26 -0.14 16.65
N ALA A 298 7.29 -0.61 15.86
CA ALA A 298 6.27 0.26 15.29
C ALA A 298 5.19 0.69 16.28
N ALA A 299 4.77 -0.20 17.21
CA ALA A 299 3.66 0.07 18.10
C ALA A 299 3.82 -0.54 19.51
N THR A 300 3.22 0.14 20.49
CA THR A 300 3.15 -0.34 21.88
C THR A 300 1.87 -1.14 22.13
N PRO A 301 1.75 -1.91 23.23
CA PRO A 301 0.53 -2.68 23.54
C PRO A 301 -0.75 -1.84 23.58
N THR A 302 -0.69 -0.65 24.19
CA THR A 302 -1.82 0.29 24.20
C THR A 302 -2.19 0.74 22.79
N THR A 303 -1.21 1.06 21.97
CA THR A 303 -1.41 1.44 20.56
C THR A 303 -2.01 0.30 19.75
N VAL A 304 -1.52 -0.92 19.89
CA VAL A 304 -2.01 -2.09 19.14
C VAL A 304 -3.46 -2.38 19.49
N ARG A 305 -3.82 -2.38 20.79
CA ARG A 305 -5.22 -2.54 21.21
C ARG A 305 -6.10 -1.48 20.58
N ALA A 306 -5.71 -0.22 20.72
CA ALA A 306 -6.42 0.92 20.18
C ALA A 306 -6.64 0.77 18.65
N LEU A 307 -5.61 0.44 17.89
CA LEU A 307 -5.70 0.23 16.44
C LEU A 307 -6.63 -0.93 16.08
N LEU A 308 -6.54 -2.07 16.77
CA LEU A 308 -7.36 -3.24 16.47
C LEU A 308 -8.84 -3.04 16.83
N ASP A 309 -9.12 -2.35 17.93
CA ASP A 309 -10.48 -1.98 18.35
C ASP A 309 -11.09 -1.04 17.30
N MET A 310 -10.37 -0.01 16.89
CA MET A 310 -10.83 0.91 15.85
C MET A 310 -11.02 0.20 14.50
N ASN A 311 -10.07 -0.65 14.10
CA ASN A 311 -10.19 -1.42 12.86
C ASN A 311 -11.42 -2.33 12.85
N SER A 312 -11.90 -2.78 14.02
CA SER A 312 -13.10 -3.61 14.13
C SER A 312 -14.39 -2.83 13.86
N LEU A 313 -14.34 -1.49 13.97
CA LEU A 313 -15.46 -0.60 13.65
C LEU A 313 -15.52 -0.20 12.18
N VAL A 314 -14.51 -0.55 11.37
CA VAL A 314 -14.45 -0.19 9.96
C VAL A 314 -15.61 -0.82 9.19
N ASP A 315 -16.37 0.04 8.51
CA ASP A 315 -17.43 -0.28 7.58
C ASP A 315 -17.47 0.79 6.48
N VAL A 316 -17.08 0.41 5.26
CA VAL A 316 -17.01 1.30 4.08
C VAL A 316 -17.97 0.87 2.98
N ARG A 317 -18.94 -0.01 3.31
CA ARG A 317 -19.86 -0.60 2.32
C ARG A 317 -20.67 0.47 1.57
N ASP A 318 -21.09 1.52 2.27
CA ASP A 318 -21.85 2.62 1.68
C ASP A 318 -21.03 3.46 0.67
N ALA A 319 -19.70 3.48 0.82
CA ALA A 319 -18.82 4.23 -0.07
C ALA A 319 -18.47 3.50 -1.38
N LEU A 320 -18.68 2.18 -1.46
CA LEU A 320 -18.25 1.38 -2.62
C LEU A 320 -18.86 1.88 -3.94
N SER A 321 -20.16 2.23 -3.91
CA SER A 321 -20.89 2.71 -5.09
C SER A 321 -20.47 4.11 -5.55
N ALA A 322 -19.76 4.84 -4.69
CA ALA A 322 -19.26 6.18 -4.93
C ALA A 322 -17.85 6.20 -5.54
N VAL A 323 -17.11 5.08 -5.49
CA VAL A 323 -15.81 4.94 -6.16
C VAL A 323 -16.03 4.89 -7.69
N ARG A 324 -15.43 5.84 -8.41
CA ARG A 324 -15.57 6.00 -9.88
C ARG A 324 -14.28 5.75 -10.67
N VAL A 325 -13.16 5.55 -9.98
CA VAL A 325 -11.86 5.33 -10.62
C VAL A 325 -11.71 3.85 -11.03
N PRO A 326 -10.93 3.55 -12.10
CA PRO A 326 -10.57 2.18 -12.43
C PRO A 326 -10.06 1.44 -11.19
N THR A 327 -10.57 0.24 -10.94
CA THR A 327 -10.28 -0.49 -9.70
C THR A 327 -9.90 -1.93 -10.02
N LEU A 328 -8.77 -2.38 -9.45
CA LEU A 328 -8.36 -3.78 -9.45
C LEU A 328 -8.42 -4.33 -8.03
N VAL A 329 -9.15 -5.42 -7.85
CA VAL A 329 -9.20 -6.21 -6.62
C VAL A 329 -8.40 -7.49 -6.85
N VAL A 330 -7.32 -7.67 -6.09
CA VAL A 330 -6.47 -8.85 -6.11
C VAL A 330 -6.64 -9.58 -4.77
N HIS A 331 -6.91 -10.87 -4.80
CA HIS A 331 -7.13 -11.63 -3.56
C HIS A 331 -6.60 -13.04 -3.68
N ARG A 332 -6.18 -13.64 -2.56
CA ARG A 332 -5.82 -15.06 -2.53
C ARG A 332 -6.99 -15.93 -2.12
N ASP A 333 -7.20 -17.02 -2.86
CA ASP A 333 -8.36 -17.90 -2.66
C ASP A 333 -8.36 -18.64 -1.31
N GLY A 334 -7.17 -18.85 -0.71
CA GLY A 334 -6.96 -19.46 0.59
C GLY A 334 -6.56 -18.50 1.71
N ASP A 335 -6.68 -17.17 1.52
CA ASP A 335 -6.26 -16.17 2.51
C ASP A 335 -6.81 -16.47 3.91
N ALA A 336 -5.90 -16.62 4.87
CA ALA A 336 -6.21 -17.06 6.23
C ALA A 336 -6.96 -16.01 7.09
N LEU A 337 -7.00 -14.74 6.68
CA LEU A 337 -7.54 -13.63 7.46
C LEU A 337 -8.73 -12.90 6.85
N THR A 338 -8.83 -12.93 5.53
CA THR A 338 -9.87 -12.24 4.77
C THR A 338 -10.41 -13.20 3.72
N ARG A 339 -11.70 -13.50 3.77
CA ARG A 339 -12.27 -14.52 2.89
C ARG A 339 -12.46 -14.00 1.47
N THR A 340 -12.42 -14.91 0.49
CA THR A 340 -12.60 -14.60 -0.93
C THR A 340 -13.91 -13.86 -1.22
N GLU A 341 -14.98 -14.17 -0.47
CA GLU A 341 -16.27 -13.50 -0.61
C GLU A 341 -16.21 -12.01 -0.23
N GLU A 342 -15.30 -11.61 0.65
CA GLU A 342 -15.09 -10.20 0.99
C GLU A 342 -14.51 -9.42 -0.21
N ALA A 343 -13.59 -10.04 -0.97
CA ALA A 343 -13.05 -9.46 -2.20
C ALA A 343 -14.10 -9.43 -3.33
N ALA A 344 -14.89 -10.49 -3.48
CA ALA A 344 -16.00 -10.53 -4.42
C ALA A 344 -17.02 -9.41 -4.12
N TYR A 345 -17.35 -9.20 -2.84
CA TYR A 345 -18.25 -8.14 -2.41
C TYR A 345 -17.77 -6.74 -2.83
N LEU A 346 -16.46 -6.48 -2.73
CA LEU A 346 -15.85 -5.22 -3.21
C LEU A 346 -16.02 -5.06 -4.71
N ALA A 347 -15.62 -6.07 -5.49
CA ALA A 347 -15.64 -6.02 -6.96
C ALA A 347 -17.06 -5.91 -7.52
N GLU A 348 -18.07 -6.52 -6.89
CA GLU A 348 -19.48 -6.43 -7.30
C GLU A 348 -20.08 -5.03 -7.09
N ARG A 349 -19.56 -4.25 -6.13
CA ARG A 349 -20.16 -2.98 -5.69
C ARG A 349 -19.38 -1.75 -6.10
N ILE A 350 -18.10 -1.90 -6.45
CA ILE A 350 -17.32 -0.85 -7.09
C ILE A 350 -17.55 -0.94 -8.60
N GLN A 351 -18.05 0.14 -9.20
CA GLN A 351 -18.39 0.16 -10.61
C GLN A 351 -17.16 -0.07 -11.49
N GLY A 352 -17.20 -1.11 -12.32
CA GLY A 352 -16.11 -1.43 -13.26
C GLY A 352 -14.87 -2.00 -12.60
N ALA A 353 -14.96 -2.50 -11.36
CA ALA A 353 -13.85 -3.18 -10.72
C ALA A 353 -13.57 -4.54 -11.37
N GLU A 354 -12.29 -4.87 -11.53
CA GLU A 354 -11.82 -6.18 -11.97
C GLU A 354 -11.40 -7.01 -10.74
N LEU A 355 -11.78 -8.29 -10.71
CA LEU A 355 -11.36 -9.21 -9.65
C LEU A 355 -10.39 -10.25 -10.20
N VAL A 356 -9.21 -10.35 -9.56
CA VAL A 356 -8.21 -11.39 -9.84
C VAL A 356 -8.01 -12.22 -8.58
N LEU A 357 -8.31 -13.52 -8.69
CA LEU A 357 -8.03 -14.51 -7.65
C LEU A 357 -6.71 -15.21 -7.92
N LEU A 358 -5.84 -15.22 -6.91
CA LEU A 358 -4.53 -15.87 -6.92
C LEU A 358 -4.58 -17.12 -6.06
N PRO A 359 -3.88 -18.22 -6.43
CA PRO A 359 -3.77 -19.36 -5.55
C PRO A 359 -2.85 -19.06 -4.36
N GLY A 360 -3.22 -19.51 -3.17
CA GLY A 360 -2.37 -19.51 -1.97
C GLY A 360 -3.09 -19.04 -0.70
N ASP A 361 -2.40 -19.08 0.43
CA ASP A 361 -2.95 -18.81 1.77
C ASP A 361 -2.34 -17.59 2.48
N ASP A 362 -1.26 -17.03 1.95
CA ASP A 362 -0.57 -15.88 2.52
C ASP A 362 -1.37 -14.56 2.41
N HIS A 363 -1.82 -14.04 3.54
CA HIS A 363 -2.36 -12.69 3.61
C HIS A 363 -1.28 -11.60 3.43
N PHE A 364 -0.05 -11.84 3.90
CA PHE A 364 1.00 -10.84 3.85
C PHE A 364 1.67 -10.77 2.48
N VAL A 365 1.83 -9.55 1.94
CA VAL A 365 2.32 -9.27 0.57
C VAL A 365 3.69 -9.86 0.25
N SER A 366 4.52 -10.15 1.26
CA SER A 366 5.91 -10.58 1.05
C SER A 366 6.09 -12.09 1.00
N GLY A 367 5.02 -12.88 1.19
CA GLY A 367 5.09 -14.35 1.05
C GLY A 367 5.42 -14.75 -0.40
N ASN A 368 4.69 -14.18 -1.36
CA ASN A 368 5.00 -14.27 -2.79
C ASN A 368 4.64 -12.95 -3.48
N PRO A 369 5.53 -11.95 -3.43
CA PRO A 369 5.27 -10.62 -3.97
C PRO A 369 5.14 -10.64 -5.50
N ASP A 370 5.85 -11.54 -6.17
CA ASP A 370 5.87 -11.59 -7.62
C ASP A 370 4.52 -11.95 -8.21
N GLN A 371 3.86 -12.96 -7.65
CA GLN A 371 2.51 -13.34 -8.08
C GLN A 371 1.48 -12.22 -7.91
N ILE A 372 1.66 -11.35 -6.92
CA ILE A 372 0.78 -10.19 -6.68
C ILE A 372 1.06 -9.10 -7.71
N LEU A 373 2.34 -8.76 -7.89
CA LEU A 373 2.75 -7.65 -8.75
C LEU A 373 2.59 -7.99 -10.24
N ASP A 374 2.77 -9.25 -10.64
CA ASP A 374 2.51 -9.73 -12.00
C ASP A 374 1.01 -9.62 -12.37
N ALA A 375 0.10 -9.66 -11.38
CA ALA A 375 -1.33 -9.42 -11.58
C ALA A 375 -1.67 -7.93 -11.66
N ILE A 376 -0.88 -7.06 -11.01
CA ILE A 376 -1.07 -5.61 -10.99
C ILE A 376 -0.46 -4.95 -12.25
N GLU A 377 0.65 -5.46 -12.75
CA GLU A 377 1.41 -4.88 -13.86
C GLU A 377 0.56 -4.63 -15.13
N PRO A 378 -0.25 -5.59 -15.64
CA PRO A 378 -1.05 -5.36 -16.84
C PRO A 378 -2.10 -4.26 -16.65
N PHE A 379 -2.68 -4.16 -15.45
CA PHE A 379 -3.65 -3.12 -15.11
C PHE A 379 -3.00 -1.73 -15.10
N LEU A 380 -1.79 -1.60 -14.52
CA LEU A 380 -1.05 -0.34 -14.53
C LEU A 380 -0.57 0.04 -15.95
N ALA A 381 -0.17 -0.94 -16.76
CA ALA A 381 0.23 -0.70 -18.14
C ALA A 381 -0.94 -0.21 -19.01
N ASP A 382 -2.14 -0.78 -18.82
CA ASP A 382 -3.36 -0.32 -19.50
C ASP A 382 -3.74 1.11 -19.11
N LEU A 383 -3.58 1.48 -17.83
CA LEU A 383 -3.78 2.86 -17.37
C LEU A 383 -2.85 3.86 -18.08
N ALA A 384 -1.57 3.51 -18.22
CA ALA A 384 -0.61 4.36 -18.95
C ALA A 384 -0.98 4.52 -20.43
N GLY A 385 -1.62 3.50 -21.03
CA GLY A 385 -2.11 3.53 -22.41
C GLY A 385 -3.38 4.36 -22.63
N ARG A 386 -4.17 4.62 -21.58
CA ARG A 386 -5.43 5.38 -21.66
C ARG A 386 -5.25 6.89 -21.83
N GLY A 387 -4.03 7.41 -21.69
CA GLY A 387 -3.74 8.84 -21.69
C GLY A 387 -4.26 9.53 -20.43
N ASP A 388 -3.83 10.77 -20.20
CA ASP A 388 -4.38 11.59 -19.12
C ASP A 388 -5.87 11.85 -19.42
N PRO A 389 -6.82 11.55 -18.51
CA PRO A 389 -8.23 11.80 -18.79
C PRO A 389 -8.43 13.30 -19.04
N GLU A 390 -9.03 13.68 -20.17
CA GLU A 390 -9.25 15.10 -20.52
C GLU A 390 -10.11 15.81 -19.48
N LEU A 391 -10.95 15.06 -18.75
CA LEU A 391 -11.87 15.53 -17.72
C LEU A 391 -11.56 14.87 -16.35
N SER A 392 -11.67 15.65 -15.28
CA SER A 392 -11.66 15.18 -13.88
C SER A 392 -12.95 15.56 -13.18
N LEU A 393 -13.38 14.81 -12.16
CA LEU A 393 -14.48 15.26 -11.30
C LEU A 393 -14.02 16.35 -10.34
N ALA A 394 -14.89 17.30 -10.03
CA ALA A 394 -14.67 18.30 -8.99
C ALA A 394 -15.99 18.63 -8.29
N ALA A 395 -15.87 19.13 -7.05
CA ALA A 395 -16.97 19.78 -6.37
C ALA A 395 -17.14 21.21 -6.90
N ILE A 396 -18.33 21.51 -7.41
CA ILE A 396 -18.69 22.79 -8.00
C ILE A 396 -19.57 23.53 -6.99
N ALA A 397 -19.03 24.60 -6.42
CA ALA A 397 -19.69 25.45 -5.45
C ALA A 397 -20.12 26.76 -6.09
N VAL A 398 -21.42 27.04 -6.07
CA VAL A 398 -22.01 28.23 -6.69
C VAL A 398 -22.67 29.10 -5.61
N PRO A 399 -22.09 30.25 -5.25
CA PRO A 399 -22.73 31.20 -4.34
C PRO A 399 -23.88 31.95 -5.03
N ALA A 400 -24.87 32.35 -4.24
CA ALA A 400 -26.01 33.17 -4.69
C ALA A 400 -26.45 34.18 -3.62
N GLY A 401 -27.25 35.16 -4.06
CA GLY A 401 -27.82 36.20 -3.19
C GLY A 401 -26.90 37.41 -2.96
N PRO A 402 -27.37 38.40 -2.19
CA PRO A 402 -26.60 39.62 -1.89
C PRO A 402 -25.32 39.27 -1.12
N GLY A 403 -24.15 39.55 -1.73
CA GLY A 403 -22.84 39.20 -1.17
C GLY A 403 -22.18 37.95 -1.77
N ALA A 404 -22.78 37.32 -2.79
CA ALA A 404 -22.25 36.13 -3.44
C ALA A 404 -20.79 36.26 -3.91
N ALA A 405 -20.38 37.42 -4.43
CA ALA A 405 -19.00 37.67 -4.85
C ALA A 405 -18.01 37.56 -3.68
N GLY A 406 -18.35 38.14 -2.52
CA GLY A 406 -17.50 38.05 -1.32
C GLY A 406 -17.39 36.62 -0.78
N LEU A 407 -18.47 35.83 -0.85
CA LEU A 407 -18.40 34.41 -0.52
C LEU A 407 -17.53 33.64 -1.53
N ALA A 408 -17.60 33.96 -2.82
CA ALA A 408 -16.77 33.33 -3.84
C ALA A 408 -15.26 33.57 -3.57
N ASP A 409 -14.88 34.80 -3.24
CA ASP A 409 -13.51 35.18 -2.89
C ASP A 409 -13.03 34.47 -1.62
N GLY A 410 -13.92 34.35 -0.63
CA GLY A 410 -13.66 33.63 0.62
C GLY A 410 -13.49 32.12 0.40
N LEU A 411 -14.34 31.51 -0.44
CA LEU A 411 -14.20 30.11 -0.85
C LEU A 411 -12.90 29.87 -1.63
N ALA A 412 -12.51 30.80 -2.49
CA ALA A 412 -11.24 30.72 -3.21
C ALA A 412 -10.04 30.81 -2.25
N SER A 413 -10.11 31.68 -1.26
CA SER A 413 -9.09 31.80 -0.20
C SER A 413 -9.00 30.55 0.68
N ALA A 414 -10.09 29.76 0.75
CA ALA A 414 -10.16 28.47 1.43
C ALA A 414 -9.73 27.28 0.56
N GLY A 415 -8.98 27.52 -0.53
CA GLY A 415 -8.44 26.48 -1.40
C GLY A 415 -9.28 26.19 -2.65
N GLY A 416 -10.37 26.92 -2.86
CA GLY A 416 -11.17 26.83 -4.08
C GLY A 416 -10.53 27.54 -5.27
N ARG A 417 -10.83 27.09 -6.49
CA ARG A 417 -10.42 27.75 -7.74
C ARG A 417 -11.59 28.52 -8.32
N LEU A 418 -11.52 29.84 -8.24
CA LEU A 418 -12.55 30.74 -8.76
C LEU A 418 -12.59 30.71 -10.30
N ARG A 419 -13.80 30.63 -10.83
CA ARG A 419 -14.17 30.62 -12.25
C ARG A 419 -15.45 31.45 -12.45
N THR A 420 -15.80 31.66 -13.70
CA THR A 420 -17.03 32.36 -14.09
C THR A 420 -17.76 31.52 -15.12
N ASP A 421 -19.05 31.29 -14.91
CA ASP A 421 -19.88 30.61 -15.91
C ASP A 421 -20.19 31.53 -17.12
N PRO A 422 -20.75 31.01 -18.22
CA PRO A 422 -21.13 31.83 -19.37
C PRO A 422 -22.14 32.94 -19.04
N GLY A 423 -22.88 32.82 -17.94
CA GLY A 423 -23.83 33.81 -17.43
C GLY A 423 -23.21 34.89 -16.54
N GLY A 424 -21.89 34.86 -16.31
CA GLY A 424 -21.18 35.83 -15.47
C GLY A 424 -21.25 35.51 -13.97
N ARG A 425 -21.76 34.34 -13.57
CA ARG A 425 -21.87 33.92 -12.17
C ARG A 425 -20.56 33.33 -11.69
N SER A 426 -20.16 33.66 -10.46
CA SER A 426 -19.00 33.06 -9.82
C SER A 426 -19.24 31.58 -9.58
N VAL A 427 -18.26 30.76 -9.96
CA VAL A 427 -18.21 29.32 -9.71
C VAL A 427 -16.90 29.02 -9.01
N VAL A 428 -16.91 28.28 -7.92
CA VAL A 428 -15.69 27.89 -7.20
C VAL A 428 -15.55 26.39 -7.27
N LEU A 429 -14.44 25.93 -7.85
CA LEU A 429 -14.13 24.51 -7.96
C LEU A 429 -13.28 24.08 -6.76
N PHE A 430 -13.68 22.99 -6.13
CA PHE A 430 -12.90 22.31 -5.10
C PHE A 430 -12.54 20.92 -5.58
N ASP A 431 -11.40 20.44 -5.10
CA ASP A 431 -10.97 19.07 -5.35
C ASP A 431 -11.99 18.10 -4.73
N GLY A 432 -12.38 18.27 -3.46
CA GLY A 432 -13.39 17.43 -2.79
C GLY A 432 -14.66 18.16 -2.30
N PRO A 433 -15.81 17.45 -2.20
CA PRO A 433 -17.07 18.02 -1.70
C PRO A 433 -17.04 18.39 -0.21
N ALA A 434 -16.31 17.66 0.63
CA ALA A 434 -16.21 17.95 2.06
C ALA A 434 -15.61 19.34 2.31
N THR A 435 -14.49 19.66 1.65
CA THR A 435 -13.84 20.97 1.74
C THR A 435 -14.75 22.09 1.25
N ALA A 436 -15.44 21.89 0.11
CA ALA A 436 -16.38 22.86 -0.42
C ALA A 436 -17.50 23.20 0.58
N VAL A 437 -18.11 22.17 1.18
CA VAL A 437 -19.23 22.34 2.12
C VAL A 437 -18.76 22.95 3.44
N ARG A 438 -17.62 22.51 3.99
CA ARG A 438 -17.05 23.09 5.22
C ARG A 438 -16.67 24.55 5.04
N ALA A 439 -16.00 24.88 3.93
CA ALA A 439 -15.64 26.26 3.60
C ALA A 439 -16.90 27.14 3.43
N GLY A 440 -17.96 26.58 2.83
CA GLY A 440 -19.26 27.23 2.75
C GLY A 440 -19.88 27.50 4.11
N LEU A 441 -20.03 26.47 4.94
CA LEU A 441 -20.62 26.58 6.29
C LEU A 441 -19.87 27.60 7.18
N ALA A 442 -18.54 27.65 7.08
CA ALA A 442 -17.72 28.55 7.87
C ALA A 442 -17.86 30.04 7.48
N GLN A 443 -18.26 30.31 6.23
CA GLN A 443 -18.23 31.67 5.66
C GLN A 443 -19.62 32.23 5.32
N LEU A 444 -20.67 31.41 5.43
CA LEU A 444 -22.04 31.86 5.23
C LEU A 444 -22.42 32.94 6.25
N SER A 445 -22.91 34.07 5.73
CA SER A 445 -23.42 35.16 6.54
C SER A 445 -24.53 35.91 5.80
N GLY A 446 -25.45 36.48 6.57
CA GLY A 446 -26.54 37.30 6.03
C GLY A 446 -27.43 36.55 5.04
N ALA A 447 -27.59 37.11 3.84
CA ALA A 447 -28.49 36.58 2.81
C ALA A 447 -27.79 35.72 1.74
N VAL A 448 -26.50 35.44 1.91
CA VAL A 448 -25.76 34.59 0.96
C VAL A 448 -26.16 33.14 1.15
N ARG A 449 -26.15 32.37 0.07
CA ARG A 449 -26.49 30.95 0.02
C ARG A 449 -25.58 30.22 -0.95
N LEU A 450 -25.45 28.91 -0.81
CA LEU A 450 -24.49 28.10 -1.56
C LEU A 450 -25.14 26.82 -2.08
N GLY A 451 -24.94 26.53 -3.36
CA GLY A 451 -25.26 25.24 -3.95
C GLY A 451 -23.98 24.46 -4.27
N VAL A 452 -23.94 23.17 -3.94
CA VAL A 452 -22.77 22.30 -4.21
C VAL A 452 -23.22 21.06 -4.97
N ALA A 453 -22.58 20.82 -6.13
CA ALA A 453 -22.77 19.63 -6.94
C ALA A 453 -21.43 19.02 -7.36
N ILE A 454 -21.47 17.80 -7.89
CA ILE A 454 -20.32 17.20 -8.56
C ILE A 454 -20.47 17.36 -10.06
N GLY A 455 -19.38 17.69 -10.75
CA GLY A 455 -19.35 17.70 -12.20
C GLY A 455 -17.96 17.43 -12.75
N GLU A 456 -17.92 17.06 -14.03
CA GLU A 456 -16.68 16.91 -14.78
C GLU A 456 -16.11 18.29 -15.15
N VAL A 457 -14.79 18.41 -15.11
CA VAL A 457 -14.04 19.61 -15.46
C VAL A 457 -12.81 19.21 -16.26
N PRO A 458 -12.54 19.86 -17.40
CA PRO A 458 -11.29 19.74 -18.11
C PRO A 458 -10.08 19.86 -17.18
N ARG A 459 -9.16 18.90 -17.26
CA ARG A 459 -7.88 18.96 -16.54
C ARG A 459 -7.05 20.17 -16.95
N HIS A 460 -7.14 20.52 -18.22
CA HIS A 460 -6.45 21.63 -18.84
C HIS A 460 -7.48 22.54 -19.51
N GLY A 461 -7.93 23.57 -18.79
CA GLY A 461 -8.88 24.53 -19.31
C GLY A 461 -9.55 25.35 -18.20
N ASP A 462 -10.12 26.48 -18.59
CA ASP A 462 -10.89 27.35 -17.69
C ASP A 462 -12.40 27.07 -17.71
N GLN A 463 -12.82 26.11 -18.54
CA GLN A 463 -14.23 25.75 -18.71
C GLN A 463 -14.67 24.67 -17.71
N VAL A 464 -15.94 24.67 -17.35
CA VAL A 464 -16.56 23.72 -16.40
C VAL A 464 -17.73 23.06 -17.11
N ALA A 465 -18.01 21.76 -16.88
CA ALA A 465 -19.16 21.12 -17.52
C ALA A 465 -20.46 21.83 -17.11
N GLU A 466 -21.23 22.25 -18.13
CA GLU A 466 -22.48 23.01 -17.93
C GLU A 466 -23.48 22.30 -17.03
N THR A 467 -23.55 20.97 -17.09
CA THR A 467 -24.49 20.18 -16.31
C THR A 467 -24.25 20.30 -14.80
N GLY A 468 -22.99 20.26 -14.36
CA GLY A 468 -22.62 20.38 -12.95
C GLY A 468 -22.81 21.80 -12.41
N VAL A 469 -22.43 22.81 -13.21
CA VAL A 469 -22.65 24.23 -12.87
C VAL A 469 -24.14 24.55 -12.77
N ARG A 470 -24.95 24.05 -13.71
CA ARG A 470 -26.41 24.26 -13.71
C ARG A 470 -27.04 23.65 -12.47
N LEU A 471 -26.70 22.40 -12.14
CA LEU A 471 -27.22 21.75 -10.93
C LEU A 471 -26.83 22.51 -9.65
N ALA A 472 -25.56 22.92 -9.53
CA ALA A 472 -25.11 23.71 -8.38
C ALA A 472 -25.81 25.08 -8.32
N SER A 473 -26.03 25.73 -9.46
CA SER A 473 -26.77 27.00 -9.57
C SER A 473 -28.23 26.85 -9.15
N ASP A 474 -28.91 25.81 -9.62
CA ASP A 474 -30.31 25.52 -9.29
C ASP A 474 -30.48 25.26 -7.78
N LEU A 475 -29.55 24.52 -7.19
CA LEU A 475 -29.50 24.31 -5.73
C LEU A 475 -29.30 25.63 -4.99
N ALA A 476 -28.35 26.46 -5.44
CA ALA A 476 -28.05 27.73 -4.81
C ALA A 476 -29.23 28.72 -4.91
N ASP A 477 -29.97 28.71 -6.02
CA ASP A 477 -31.08 29.62 -6.26
C ASP A 477 -32.35 29.27 -5.50
N GLN A 478 -32.51 27.99 -5.16
CA GLN A 478 -33.63 27.50 -4.36
C GLN A 478 -33.31 27.44 -2.86
N ALA A 479 -32.02 27.44 -2.49
CA ALA A 479 -31.62 27.44 -1.09
C ALA A 479 -32.15 28.66 -0.32
N PRO A 480 -32.63 28.49 0.93
CA PRO A 480 -32.93 29.61 1.82
C PRO A 480 -31.68 30.47 2.08
N PRO A 481 -31.87 31.75 2.45
CA PRO A 481 -30.78 32.59 2.94
C PRO A 481 -29.97 31.91 4.06
N GLY A 482 -28.66 31.89 3.96
CA GLY A 482 -27.77 31.27 4.96
C GLY A 482 -27.71 29.73 4.92
N ALA A 483 -28.15 29.10 3.83
CA ALA A 483 -28.10 27.63 3.67
C ALA A 483 -27.05 27.18 2.65
N VAL A 484 -26.45 26.02 2.91
CA VAL A 484 -25.73 25.22 1.90
C VAL A 484 -26.62 24.06 1.48
N TRP A 485 -26.99 24.02 0.20
CA TRP A 485 -27.72 22.90 -0.39
C TRP A 485 -26.80 22.08 -1.27
N VAL A 486 -26.91 20.76 -1.20
CA VAL A 486 -26.05 19.82 -1.89
C VAL A 486 -26.87 18.80 -2.68
N SER A 487 -26.32 18.37 -3.82
CA SER A 487 -26.91 17.28 -4.63
C SER A 487 -26.83 15.92 -3.93
N SER A 488 -27.61 14.93 -4.39
CA SER A 488 -27.52 13.55 -3.91
C SER A 488 -26.14 12.93 -4.09
N ALA A 489 -25.46 13.22 -5.21
CA ALA A 489 -24.09 12.76 -5.44
C ALA A 489 -23.13 13.33 -4.38
N VAL A 490 -23.27 14.62 -4.03
CA VAL A 490 -22.47 15.22 -2.96
C VAL A 490 -22.80 14.58 -1.60
N ARG A 491 -24.08 14.32 -1.28
CA ARG A 491 -24.46 13.60 -0.05
C ARG A 491 -23.73 12.27 0.07
N ASP A 492 -23.70 11.48 -1.01
CA ASP A 492 -23.07 10.15 -0.99
C ASP A 492 -21.56 10.22 -0.76
N LEU A 493 -20.89 11.22 -1.34
CA LEU A 493 -19.46 11.45 -1.14
C LEU A 493 -19.12 12.10 0.21
N LEU A 494 -20.10 12.67 0.90
CA LEU A 494 -19.94 13.22 2.25
C LEU A 494 -20.15 12.17 3.35
N ALA A 495 -20.45 10.91 3.00
CA ALA A 495 -20.58 9.83 3.96
C ALA A 495 -19.27 9.67 4.76
N GLY A 496 -19.36 9.78 6.09
CA GLY A 496 -18.21 9.68 6.98
C GLY A 496 -17.29 10.92 6.99
N SER A 497 -17.75 12.07 6.48
CA SER A 497 -16.99 13.33 6.44
C SER A 497 -17.28 14.30 7.62
N GLY A 498 -17.95 13.84 8.67
CA GLY A 498 -18.39 14.70 9.79
C GLY A 498 -19.42 15.80 9.44
N VAL A 499 -19.75 15.96 8.15
CA VAL A 499 -20.78 16.89 7.68
C VAL A 499 -22.17 16.31 7.92
N VAL A 500 -22.99 17.03 8.67
CA VAL A 500 -24.36 16.64 8.98
C VAL A 500 -25.29 17.18 7.90
N LEU A 501 -26.05 16.28 7.28
CA LEU A 501 -27.00 16.59 6.20
C LEU A 501 -28.43 16.28 6.64
N GLU A 502 -29.36 17.17 6.30
CA GLU A 502 -30.80 16.97 6.44
C GLU A 502 -31.46 16.96 5.06
N VAL A 503 -32.57 16.24 4.89
CA VAL A 503 -33.35 16.31 3.66
C VAL A 503 -33.91 17.73 3.52
N ALA A 504 -33.68 18.38 2.38
CA ALA A 504 -34.28 19.70 2.13
C ALA A 504 -35.77 19.50 1.78
N PRO A 505 -36.72 19.92 2.64
CA PRO A 505 -38.14 19.57 2.47
C PRO A 505 -38.84 20.35 1.32
N GLU A 506 -38.13 21.24 0.63
CA GLU A 506 -38.70 22.18 -0.35
C GLU A 506 -38.25 21.94 -1.80
N TYR A 507 -37.38 20.95 -2.04
CA TYR A 507 -36.95 20.57 -3.41
C TYR A 507 -37.86 19.47 -3.97
N GLY A 508 -38.98 19.84 -4.58
CA GLY A 508 -39.98 18.82 -4.97
C GLY A 508 -41.21 19.31 -5.73
N GLY A 509 -41.02 19.96 -6.88
CA GLY A 509 -42.03 20.00 -7.95
C GLY A 509 -41.64 19.00 -9.05
N ASN A 510 -42.56 18.08 -9.40
CA ASN A 510 -42.50 17.05 -10.45
C ASN A 510 -41.19 16.95 -11.26
N GLY A 511 -40.27 16.07 -10.83
CA GLY A 511 -39.17 15.57 -11.66
C GLY A 511 -37.76 16.11 -11.37
N SER A 512 -37.56 16.95 -10.35
CA SER A 512 -36.23 17.47 -9.97
C SER A 512 -35.49 16.55 -8.98
N PRO A 513 -34.15 16.42 -9.05
CA PRO A 513 -33.35 15.53 -8.19
C PRO A 513 -33.37 15.98 -6.72
N ALA A 514 -33.33 15.04 -5.76
CA ALA A 514 -33.36 15.36 -4.33
C ALA A 514 -32.20 16.27 -3.88
N ALA A 515 -32.48 17.24 -3.01
CA ALA A 515 -31.50 18.15 -2.41
C ALA A 515 -31.39 17.92 -0.89
N TYR A 516 -30.19 18.18 -0.35
CA TYR A 516 -29.88 18.02 1.07
C TYR A 516 -29.32 19.32 1.61
N ARG A 517 -29.68 19.69 2.84
CA ARG A 517 -29.15 20.87 3.54
C ARG A 517 -28.02 20.43 4.45
N ALA A 518 -26.85 21.04 4.32
CA ALA A 518 -25.80 20.89 5.33
C ALA A 518 -26.11 21.78 6.54
N VAL A 519 -26.11 21.19 7.73
CA VAL A 519 -26.49 21.87 8.99
C VAL A 519 -25.36 21.96 10.01
N GLY A 520 -24.25 21.26 9.77
CA GLY A 520 -23.05 21.34 10.60
C GLY A 520 -21.90 20.53 10.03
N ALA A 521 -20.69 20.77 10.53
CA ALA A 521 -19.51 19.96 10.29
C ALA A 521 -18.70 19.89 11.60
N SER A 522 -18.26 18.70 11.99
CA SER A 522 -17.42 18.46 13.17
C SER A 522 -15.95 18.74 12.92
#